data_AF-A0A540NP61-F1
#
_entry.id   AF-A0A540NP61-F1
#
_cell.length_a   1.000
_cell.length_b   1.000
_cell.length_c   1.000
_cell.angle_alpha   90.00
_cell.angle_beta   90.00
_cell.angle_gamma   90.00
#
_symmetry.space_group_name_H-M   'P 1'
#
loop_
_entity.id
_entity.type
_entity.pdbx_description
1 polymer ?
#
loop_
_entity_poly.entity_id
_entity_poly.type
_entity_poly.pdbx_seq_one_letter_code
_entity_poly.pdbx_strand_id
1 'polypeptide(L)'
;MTMSFAPRDTHAAQVQFALERGVPAMIGVMASKRLPYPARAFDMAHCSRCLIPWMNYDGMYLIEVDRVLRPGGYWILSGPPINWKKKYWRGWERTQEDLKQEQDSIESVAKRLCWKKVIEKNDLAIWQKPINHVECIKSRKVYKTPHICKSDNPDMAWERDMESGITPLPETSDPNDVAGGALEKWPERAFAVPPRISSGSIPGIKAEKLREFRLLYNINYPKTYKNHTHTLTMNAYLGGFAAALSKYPVRVMNTVPANSNQDTLGVIYERGFIGTYQDWCEAFPTYPRTYDLIHAGGVFSIYQDRILRPEGTVVFKDTVEILVKIKAITDGMRWKSQIMDHESGSFNPEKILLAVKTYWTGEIKKGKLDYNLLPSGKLDSFFFDQSEEDLNLRSLSVLRGKVSLNRDQVSF
;
A
#
# COMPACT_ATOMS: atom_id res chain seq x y z
N MET A 1 7.18 -3.96 -10.81
CA MET A 1 6.18 -3.68 -9.77
C MET A 1 5.65 -2.28 -9.97
N THR A 2 4.34 -2.13 -9.92
CA THR A 2 3.64 -0.95 -10.40
C THR A 2 2.67 -0.46 -9.32
N MET A 3 2.52 0.85 -9.18
CA MET A 3 1.48 1.46 -8.35
C MET A 3 0.49 2.21 -9.21
N SER A 4 -0.77 2.25 -8.79
CA SER A 4 -1.82 3.03 -9.44
C SER A 4 -2.52 3.91 -8.42
N PHE A 5 -2.74 5.17 -8.78
CA PHE A 5 -3.58 6.09 -8.03
C PHE A 5 -4.99 6.08 -8.62
N ALA A 6 -5.98 5.92 -7.75
CA ALA A 6 -7.39 5.94 -8.10
C ALA A 6 -8.15 6.82 -7.09
N PRO A 7 -9.16 7.57 -7.55
CA PRO A 7 -9.96 8.40 -6.66
C PRO A 7 -10.79 7.51 -5.72
N ARG A 8 -10.99 7.98 -4.48
CA ARG A 8 -11.97 7.41 -3.55
C ARG A 8 -13.31 8.08 -3.79
N ASP A 9 -14.05 7.57 -4.78
CA ASP A 9 -15.40 8.05 -5.11
C ASP A 9 -16.46 7.16 -4.44
N THR A 10 -17.54 7.75 -3.93
CA THR A 10 -18.71 7.06 -3.36
C THR A 10 -19.45 6.21 -4.41
N HIS A 11 -19.32 6.52 -5.70
CA HIS A 11 -20.00 5.81 -6.78
C HIS A 11 -19.11 4.83 -7.56
N ALA A 12 -17.78 4.93 -7.41
CA ALA A 12 -16.81 4.08 -8.12
C ALA A 12 -15.56 3.84 -7.25
N ALA A 13 -15.70 3.08 -6.17
CA ALA A 13 -14.60 2.74 -5.28
C ALA A 13 -13.66 1.68 -5.91
N GLN A 14 -12.86 2.08 -6.91
CA GLN A 14 -11.92 1.19 -7.61
C GLN A 14 -10.93 0.51 -6.65
N VAL A 15 -10.48 1.25 -5.63
CA VAL A 15 -9.61 0.73 -4.57
C VAL A 15 -10.33 -0.33 -3.75
N GLN A 16 -11.62 -0.12 -3.43
CA GLN A 16 -12.43 -1.12 -2.73
C GLN A 16 -12.63 -2.37 -3.57
N PHE A 17 -12.95 -2.22 -4.86
CA PHE A 17 -13.07 -3.36 -5.77
C PHE A 17 -11.75 -4.15 -5.86
N ALA A 18 -10.61 -3.45 -5.94
CA ALA A 18 -9.29 -4.09 -5.90
C ALA A 18 -9.10 -4.90 -4.60
N LEU A 19 -9.42 -4.32 -3.45
CA LEU A 19 -9.35 -4.99 -2.14
C LEU A 19 -10.27 -6.21 -2.04
N GLU A 20 -11.52 -6.10 -2.50
CA GLU A 20 -12.50 -7.20 -2.51
C GLU A 20 -12.06 -8.35 -3.42
N ARG A 21 -11.38 -8.05 -4.53
CA ARG A 21 -10.77 -9.03 -5.43
C ARG A 21 -9.39 -9.49 -4.97
N GLY A 22 -8.95 -9.01 -3.80
CA GLY A 22 -7.69 -9.34 -3.17
C GLY A 22 -6.46 -8.90 -3.96
N VAL A 23 -6.59 -7.85 -4.76
CA VAL A 23 -5.45 -7.13 -5.32
C VAL A 23 -4.87 -6.27 -4.20
N PRO A 24 -3.56 -6.35 -3.91
CA PRO A 24 -2.94 -5.52 -2.88
C PRO A 24 -3.17 -4.03 -3.17
N ALA A 25 -3.89 -3.37 -2.27
CA ALA A 25 -4.21 -1.96 -2.36
C ALA A 25 -4.30 -1.37 -0.94
N MET A 26 -4.22 -0.04 -0.85
CA MET A 26 -4.39 0.69 0.40
C MET A 26 -5.27 1.90 0.16
N ILE A 27 -6.07 2.22 1.18
CA ILE A 27 -6.86 3.45 1.18
C ILE A 27 -6.02 4.52 1.85
N GLY A 28 -5.72 5.60 1.12
CA GLY A 28 -4.93 6.70 1.65
C GLY A 28 -5.32 8.02 0.99
N VAL A 29 -4.89 9.12 1.61
CA VAL A 29 -5.04 10.46 1.06
C VAL A 29 -3.65 11.00 0.74
N MET A 30 -3.47 11.50 -0.47
CA MET A 30 -2.25 12.22 -0.84
C MET A 30 -2.40 13.69 -0.40
N ALA A 31 -1.96 13.99 0.81
CA ALA A 31 -2.04 15.33 1.41
C ALA A 31 -0.63 15.84 1.77
N SER A 32 -0.33 16.00 3.06
CA SER A 32 0.96 16.50 3.56
C SER A 32 1.95 15.41 3.98
N LYS A 33 1.50 14.16 4.15
CA LYS A 33 2.33 13.03 4.60
C LYS A 33 2.86 12.22 3.43
N ARG A 34 4.10 11.71 3.54
CA ARG A 34 4.68 10.77 2.59
C ARG A 34 3.79 9.53 2.44
N LEU A 35 3.76 8.96 1.25
CA LEU A 35 3.16 7.64 1.03
C LEU A 35 3.91 6.61 1.88
N PRO A 36 3.23 5.63 2.50
CA PRO A 36 3.83 4.68 3.45
C PRO A 36 4.66 3.57 2.76
N TYR A 37 5.50 3.98 1.81
CA TYR A 37 6.41 3.16 1.03
C TYR A 37 7.83 3.72 1.14
N PRO A 38 8.86 2.86 1.08
CA PRO A 38 10.25 3.28 1.09
C PRO A 38 10.58 3.99 -0.23
N ALA A 39 11.72 4.68 -0.28
CA ALA A 39 12.20 5.23 -1.54
C ALA A 39 12.57 4.08 -2.50
N ARG A 40 12.44 4.32 -3.80
CA ARG A 40 12.79 3.35 -4.86
C ARG A 40 12.01 2.03 -4.75
N ALA A 41 10.72 2.11 -4.46
CA ALA A 41 9.79 0.99 -4.28
C ALA A 41 9.14 0.51 -5.59
N PHE A 42 8.83 1.39 -6.53
CA PHE A 42 8.04 1.06 -7.72
C PHE A 42 8.80 1.32 -9.02
N ASP A 43 8.59 0.45 -10.01
CA ASP A 43 9.15 0.61 -11.36
C ASP A 43 8.27 1.54 -12.22
N MET A 44 7.00 1.66 -11.84
CA MET A 44 6.02 2.48 -12.54
C MET A 44 4.95 3.00 -11.59
N ALA A 45 4.55 4.26 -11.77
CA ALA A 45 3.43 4.89 -11.08
C ALA A 45 2.44 5.41 -12.13
N HIS A 46 1.19 4.98 -12.02
CA HIS A 46 0.14 5.32 -12.96
C HIS A 46 -0.97 6.11 -12.28
N CYS A 47 -1.46 7.14 -12.94
CA CYS A 47 -2.69 7.82 -12.59
C CYS A 47 -3.59 7.87 -13.83
N SER A 48 -4.79 7.31 -13.72
CA SER A 48 -5.84 7.49 -14.70
C SER A 48 -6.95 8.32 -14.10
N ARG A 49 -7.10 9.57 -14.55
CA ARG A 49 -8.14 10.49 -14.06
C ARG A 49 -8.24 10.53 -12.52
N CYS A 50 -7.09 10.52 -11.85
CA CYS A 50 -7.04 10.41 -10.39
C CYS A 50 -7.42 11.71 -9.65
N LEU A 51 -7.64 12.81 -10.37
CA LEU A 51 -7.97 14.14 -9.82
C LEU A 51 -6.95 14.69 -8.81
N ILE A 52 -5.72 14.16 -8.82
CA ILE A 52 -4.63 14.67 -8.00
C ILE A 52 -4.10 15.94 -8.67
N PRO A 53 -4.10 17.09 -7.98
CA PRO A 53 -3.59 18.32 -8.56
C PRO A 53 -2.06 18.32 -8.48
N TRP A 54 -1.41 17.58 -9.39
CA TRP A 54 0.03 17.30 -9.43
C TRP A 54 0.95 18.53 -9.33
N MET A 55 0.38 19.72 -9.57
CA MET A 55 1.08 21.00 -9.62
C MET A 55 1.08 21.79 -8.33
N ASN A 56 0.14 21.47 -7.45
CA ASN A 56 -0.03 22.22 -6.22
C ASN A 56 1.19 22.04 -5.32
N TYR A 57 1.36 22.99 -4.39
CA TYR A 57 2.46 23.00 -3.42
C TYR A 57 3.84 22.90 -4.08
N ASP A 58 4.04 23.62 -5.18
CA ASP A 58 5.27 23.62 -5.98
C ASP A 58 5.66 22.24 -6.55
N GLY A 59 4.68 21.38 -6.84
CA GLY A 59 4.90 20.04 -7.41
C GLY A 59 5.24 18.96 -6.38
N MET A 60 4.93 19.21 -5.10
CA MET A 60 5.20 18.29 -3.98
C MET A 60 4.71 16.86 -4.23
N TYR A 61 3.55 16.70 -4.88
CA TYR A 61 3.01 15.37 -5.20
C TYR A 61 3.86 14.60 -6.21
N LEU A 62 4.41 15.27 -7.22
CA LEU A 62 5.33 14.63 -8.17
C LEU A 62 6.70 14.37 -7.54
N ILE A 63 7.14 15.20 -6.59
CA ILE A 63 8.34 14.93 -5.79
C ILE A 63 8.16 13.66 -4.95
N GLU A 64 6.98 13.46 -4.35
CA GLU A 64 6.67 12.25 -3.61
C GLU A 64 6.59 11.01 -4.53
N VAL A 65 6.04 11.15 -5.73
CA VAL A 65 6.12 10.10 -6.76
C VAL A 65 7.57 9.82 -7.17
N ASP A 66 8.40 10.86 -7.31
CA ASP A 66 9.83 10.69 -7.58
C ASP A 66 10.50 9.85 -6.50
N ARG A 67 10.25 10.15 -5.21
CA ARG A 67 10.82 9.40 -4.08
C ARG A 67 10.53 7.90 -4.19
N VAL A 68 9.29 7.52 -4.41
CA VAL A 68 8.86 6.11 -4.43
C VAL A 68 9.22 5.40 -5.74
N LEU A 69 9.47 6.13 -6.84
CA LEU A 69 9.93 5.55 -8.10
C LEU A 69 11.42 5.16 -8.03
N ARG A 70 11.71 3.96 -8.54
CA ARG A 70 13.07 3.50 -8.79
C ARG A 70 13.77 4.39 -9.82
N PRO A 71 15.09 4.50 -9.76
CA PRO A 71 15.84 5.17 -10.82
C PRO A 71 15.56 4.49 -12.17
N GLY A 72 15.28 5.28 -13.21
CA GLY A 72 14.85 4.77 -14.51
C GLY A 72 13.35 4.41 -14.62
N GLY A 73 12.60 4.50 -13.52
CA GLY A 73 11.18 4.18 -13.46
C GLY A 73 10.29 5.18 -14.22
N TYR A 74 9.03 4.79 -14.42
CA TYR A 74 8.10 5.53 -15.27
C TYR A 74 6.91 6.11 -14.50
N TRP A 75 6.57 7.36 -14.79
CA TRP A 75 5.29 7.93 -14.40
C TRP A 75 4.37 8.04 -15.62
N ILE A 76 3.14 7.57 -15.48
CA ILE A 76 2.14 7.54 -16.55
C ILE A 76 0.93 8.33 -16.09
N LEU A 77 0.55 9.33 -16.88
CA LEU A 77 -0.69 10.07 -16.72
C LEU A 77 -1.61 9.77 -17.90
N SER A 78 -2.83 9.30 -17.60
CA SER A 78 -3.86 9.07 -18.60
C SER A 78 -5.16 9.83 -18.32
N GLY A 79 -5.72 10.44 -19.35
CA GLY A 79 -6.87 11.34 -19.29
C GLY A 79 -6.46 12.82 -19.27
N PRO A 80 -7.42 13.74 -19.00
CA PRO A 80 -7.13 15.16 -18.88
C PRO A 80 -5.99 15.40 -17.87
N PRO A 81 -5.06 16.34 -18.15
CA PRO A 81 -5.08 17.30 -19.25
C PRO A 81 -4.48 16.81 -20.58
N ILE A 82 -4.07 15.55 -20.69
CA ILE A 82 -3.41 15.03 -21.90
C ILE A 82 -4.37 15.07 -23.11
N ASN A 83 -3.86 15.43 -24.28
CA ASN A 83 -4.62 15.48 -25.54
C ASN A 83 -5.76 16.52 -25.60
N TRP A 84 -5.63 17.62 -24.84
CA TRP A 84 -6.59 18.73 -24.82
C TRP A 84 -6.90 19.34 -26.21
N LYS A 85 -5.98 19.20 -27.17
CA LYS A 85 -6.10 19.75 -28.54
C LYS A 85 -7.17 19.08 -29.40
N LYS A 86 -7.47 17.80 -29.21
CA LYS A 86 -8.18 17.00 -30.25
C LYS A 86 -9.67 16.72 -30.01
N LYS A 87 -10.16 16.54 -28.77
CA LYS A 87 -11.58 16.18 -28.58
C LYS A 87 -12.16 16.27 -27.16
N TYR A 88 -11.34 16.34 -26.11
CA TYR A 88 -11.79 16.04 -24.74
C TYR A 88 -11.93 17.25 -23.80
N TRP A 89 -12.15 18.47 -24.29
CA TRP A 89 -12.52 19.59 -23.41
C TRP A 89 -14.04 19.66 -23.18
N ARG A 90 -14.85 19.37 -24.21
CA ARG A 90 -16.34 19.42 -24.12
C ARG A 90 -16.96 18.38 -23.20
N GLY A 91 -16.38 17.18 -23.11
CA GLY A 91 -16.92 16.09 -22.29
C GLY A 91 -16.68 16.24 -20.78
N TRP A 92 -15.90 17.25 -20.37
CA TRP A 92 -15.50 17.47 -18.98
C TRP A 92 -15.86 18.87 -18.47
N GLU A 93 -16.62 19.64 -19.23
CA GLU A 93 -17.02 21.02 -18.88
C GLU A 93 -15.83 21.96 -18.57
N ARG A 94 -14.65 21.71 -19.17
CA ARG A 94 -13.43 22.51 -19.01
C ARG A 94 -13.04 23.21 -20.31
N THR A 95 -12.24 24.28 -20.21
CA THR A 95 -11.75 25.04 -21.36
C THR A 95 -10.43 24.47 -21.90
N GLN A 96 -10.08 24.79 -23.14
CA GLN A 96 -8.81 24.36 -23.72
C GLN A 96 -7.62 25.03 -23.02
N GLU A 97 -7.79 26.29 -22.63
CA GLU A 97 -6.80 27.11 -21.94
C GLU A 97 -6.46 26.52 -20.57
N ASP A 98 -7.48 26.11 -19.81
CA ASP A 98 -7.34 25.50 -18.50
C ASP A 98 -6.56 24.17 -18.58
N LEU A 99 -6.96 23.26 -19.48
CA LEU A 99 -6.26 21.99 -19.68
C LEU A 99 -4.83 22.19 -20.18
N LYS A 100 -4.61 23.14 -21.09
CA LYS A 100 -3.26 23.49 -21.55
C LYS A 100 -2.40 23.98 -20.40
N GLN A 101 -2.92 24.91 -19.59
CA GLN A 101 -2.19 25.46 -18.44
C GLN A 101 -1.84 24.37 -17.43
N GLU A 102 -2.76 23.43 -17.17
CA GLU A 102 -2.51 22.29 -16.29
C GLU A 102 -1.41 21.38 -16.86
N GLN A 103 -1.48 21.01 -18.15
CA GLN A 103 -0.45 20.20 -18.80
C GLN A 103 0.92 20.90 -18.81
N ASP A 104 0.98 22.18 -19.20
CA ASP A 104 2.22 22.98 -19.26
C ASP A 104 2.86 23.08 -17.87
N SER A 105 2.03 23.22 -16.84
CA SER A 105 2.46 23.18 -15.46
C SER A 105 3.09 21.81 -15.15
N ILE A 106 2.40 20.68 -15.40
CA ILE A 106 2.92 19.31 -15.16
C ILE A 106 4.27 19.10 -15.81
N GLU A 107 4.40 19.53 -17.06
CA GLU A 107 5.66 19.44 -17.78
C GLU A 107 6.77 20.29 -17.16
N SER A 108 6.44 21.46 -16.60
CA SER A 108 7.39 22.31 -15.88
C SER A 108 7.94 21.62 -14.63
N VAL A 109 7.09 20.99 -13.80
CA VAL A 109 7.56 20.20 -12.64
C VAL A 109 8.38 18.99 -13.08
N ALA A 110 7.91 18.23 -14.08
CA ALA A 110 8.65 17.08 -14.59
C ALA A 110 10.05 17.47 -15.08
N LYS A 111 10.18 18.59 -15.81
CA LYS A 111 11.48 19.13 -16.24
C LYS A 111 12.37 19.51 -15.04
N ARG A 112 11.79 20.14 -14.01
CA ARG A 112 12.50 20.48 -12.76
C ARG A 112 12.99 19.26 -11.97
N LEU A 113 12.28 18.14 -12.08
CA LEU A 113 12.67 16.83 -11.55
C LEU A 113 13.64 16.07 -12.46
N CYS A 114 14.08 16.68 -13.56
CA CYS A 114 14.92 16.05 -14.58
C CYS A 114 14.28 14.82 -15.24
N TRP A 115 12.96 14.73 -15.24
CA TRP A 115 12.25 13.66 -15.93
C TRP A 115 12.17 13.95 -17.43
N LYS A 116 12.33 12.89 -18.22
CA LYS A 116 12.22 12.96 -19.69
C LYS A 116 10.84 12.46 -20.11
N LYS A 117 10.10 13.26 -20.88
CA LYS A 117 8.89 12.76 -21.54
C LYS A 117 9.30 11.82 -22.67
N VAL A 118 8.82 10.58 -22.63
CA VAL A 118 9.20 9.52 -23.58
C VAL A 118 8.13 9.31 -24.63
N ILE A 119 6.85 9.35 -24.23
CA ILE A 119 5.70 9.09 -25.09
C ILE A 119 4.60 10.09 -24.76
N GLU A 120 3.96 10.64 -25.79
CA GLU A 120 2.66 11.29 -25.69
C GLU A 120 1.81 10.81 -26.88
N LYS A 121 0.80 9.99 -26.60
CA LYS A 121 -0.03 9.37 -27.64
C LYS A 121 -1.45 9.22 -27.13
N ASN A 122 -2.41 9.73 -27.90
CA ASN A 122 -3.82 9.82 -27.48
C ASN A 122 -3.87 10.48 -26.09
N ASP A 123 -4.69 9.97 -25.19
CA ASP A 123 -4.89 10.53 -23.85
C ASP A 123 -3.84 10.03 -22.84
N LEU A 124 -2.65 9.62 -23.30
CA LEU A 124 -1.62 9.02 -22.46
C LEU A 124 -0.27 9.71 -22.68
N ALA A 125 0.36 10.08 -21.56
CA ALA A 125 1.71 10.61 -21.52
C ALA A 125 2.57 9.84 -20.51
N ILE A 126 3.82 9.57 -20.89
CA ILE A 126 4.79 8.82 -20.10
C ILE A 126 6.05 9.67 -19.90
N TRP A 127 6.47 9.77 -18.64
CA TRP A 127 7.75 10.36 -18.24
C TRP A 127 8.63 9.30 -17.61
N GLN A 128 9.94 9.43 -17.81
CA GLN A 128 10.94 8.57 -17.22
C GLN A 128 11.83 9.37 -16.27
N LYS A 129 11.94 8.85 -15.05
CA LYS A 129 12.87 9.34 -14.02
C LYS A 129 14.31 8.98 -14.41
N PRO A 130 15.31 9.84 -14.17
CA PRO A 130 16.70 9.49 -14.45
C PRO A 130 17.20 8.30 -13.62
N ILE A 131 18.22 7.60 -14.12
CA ILE A 131 18.81 6.43 -13.46
C ILE A 131 19.77 6.81 -12.32
N ASN A 132 20.22 8.06 -12.27
CA ASN A 132 21.02 8.66 -11.20
C ASN A 132 20.93 10.19 -11.28
N HIS A 133 21.59 10.91 -10.36
CA HIS A 133 21.55 12.38 -10.31
C HIS A 133 22.65 13.06 -11.14
N VAL A 134 23.54 12.33 -11.83
CA VAL A 134 24.74 12.89 -12.47
C VAL A 134 24.39 13.93 -13.54
N GLU A 135 23.47 13.61 -14.44
CA GLU A 135 23.02 14.54 -15.49
C GLU A 135 22.13 15.65 -14.92
N CYS A 136 21.27 15.31 -13.96
CA CYS A 136 20.36 16.27 -13.34
C CYS A 136 21.13 17.38 -12.63
N ILE A 137 22.18 17.04 -11.87
CA ILE A 137 23.08 18.00 -11.20
C ILE A 137 23.75 18.93 -12.23
N LYS A 138 24.18 18.41 -13.39
CA LYS A 138 24.75 19.25 -14.46
C LYS A 138 23.71 20.22 -15.03
N SER A 139 22.47 19.78 -15.24
CA SER A 139 21.39 20.62 -15.77
C SER A 139 20.92 21.74 -14.83
N ARG A 140 21.27 21.68 -13.53
CA ARG A 140 20.96 22.76 -12.56
C ARG A 140 21.58 24.10 -12.90
N LYS A 141 22.67 24.09 -13.68
CA LYS A 141 23.29 25.32 -14.18
C LYS A 141 22.40 26.05 -15.20
N VAL A 142 21.43 25.34 -15.79
CA VAL A 142 20.54 25.82 -16.86
C VAL A 142 19.11 26.06 -16.36
N TYR A 143 18.62 25.24 -15.42
CA TYR A 143 17.25 25.33 -14.89
C TYR A 143 17.23 25.48 -13.36
N LYS A 144 16.25 26.24 -12.84
CA LYS A 144 15.93 26.25 -11.40
C LYS A 144 15.29 24.92 -10.98
N THR A 145 16.11 23.89 -10.78
CA THR A 145 15.70 22.62 -10.19
C THR A 145 15.54 22.77 -8.67
N PRO A 146 14.56 22.12 -8.02
CA PRO A 146 14.52 22.01 -6.57
C PRO A 146 15.86 21.47 -6.05
N HIS A 147 16.27 21.93 -4.87
CA HIS A 147 17.47 21.42 -4.21
C HIS A 147 17.30 19.91 -3.93
N ILE A 148 18.41 19.16 -3.86
CA ILE A 148 18.35 17.79 -3.31
C ILE A 148 18.24 17.97 -1.80
N CYS A 149 17.25 17.35 -1.17
CA CYS A 149 17.10 17.39 0.28
C CYS A 149 18.36 16.80 0.96
N LYS A 150 18.70 17.36 2.12
CA LYS A 150 19.56 16.68 3.09
C LYS A 150 18.65 15.78 3.93
N SER A 151 18.33 14.60 3.40
CA SER A 151 17.51 13.63 4.12
C SER A 151 18.41 12.53 4.68
N ASP A 152 18.35 12.33 6.01
CA ASP A 152 19.16 11.30 6.68
C ASP A 152 18.67 9.89 6.34
N ASN A 153 17.37 9.73 6.02
CA ASN A 153 16.80 8.46 5.58
C ASN A 153 15.66 8.66 4.56
N PRO A 154 15.94 8.47 3.25
CA PRO A 154 14.94 8.47 2.18
C PRO A 154 13.79 7.46 2.32
N ASP A 155 14.03 6.35 3.01
CA ASP A 155 13.06 5.26 3.15
C ASP A 155 12.03 5.51 4.24
N MET A 156 12.39 6.32 5.25
CA MET A 156 11.49 6.63 6.35
C MET A 156 10.29 7.43 5.84
N ALA A 157 9.11 6.82 5.91
CA ALA A 157 7.90 7.38 5.34
C ALA A 157 6.70 7.44 6.30
N TRP A 158 6.66 6.59 7.34
CA TRP A 158 5.52 6.59 8.28
C TRP A 158 5.42 7.92 9.04
N GLU A 159 4.25 8.56 8.97
CA GLU A 159 3.93 9.87 9.58
C GLU A 159 4.92 11.01 9.29
N ARG A 160 5.80 10.82 8.30
CA ARG A 160 6.77 11.81 7.84
C ARG A 160 6.07 12.79 6.89
N ASP A 161 6.29 14.07 7.11
CA ASP A 161 5.83 15.09 6.17
C ASP A 161 6.55 14.97 4.83
N MET A 162 5.84 15.29 3.75
CA MET A 162 6.44 15.44 2.43
C MET A 162 7.45 16.59 2.45
N GLU A 163 8.52 16.42 1.68
CA GLU A 163 9.57 17.43 1.54
C GLU A 163 9.47 18.09 0.15
N SER A 164 9.85 19.36 0.06
CA SER A 164 9.82 20.13 -1.20
C SER A 164 11.06 19.91 -2.08
N GLY A 165 12.12 19.31 -1.55
CA GLY A 165 13.32 18.99 -2.32
C GLY A 165 13.30 17.57 -2.89
N ILE A 166 14.12 17.35 -3.91
CA ILE A 166 14.27 16.04 -4.55
C ILE A 166 14.94 15.09 -3.55
N THR A 167 14.40 13.88 -3.41
CA THR A 167 15.02 12.87 -2.54
C THR A 167 16.39 12.45 -3.09
N PRO A 168 17.45 12.42 -2.26
CA PRO A 168 18.76 11.97 -2.71
C PRO A 168 18.71 10.50 -3.14
N LEU A 169 19.28 10.22 -4.31
CA LEU A 169 19.59 8.86 -4.74
C LEU A 169 21.01 8.49 -4.26
N PRO A 170 21.30 7.21 -4.01
CA PRO A 170 22.66 6.78 -3.70
C PRO A 170 23.66 7.22 -4.78
N GLU A 171 24.83 7.67 -4.36
CA GLU A 171 25.86 8.17 -5.27
C GLU A 171 26.35 7.07 -6.21
N THR A 172 26.62 7.45 -7.46
CA THR A 172 27.21 6.58 -8.48
C THR A 172 28.44 7.25 -9.08
N SER A 173 29.43 6.45 -9.45
CA SER A 173 30.65 6.95 -10.10
C SER A 173 30.50 7.00 -11.62
N ASP A 174 29.78 6.05 -12.22
CA ASP A 174 29.49 6.04 -13.66
C ASP A 174 28.13 6.71 -13.96
N PRO A 175 28.03 7.58 -14.99
CA PRO A 175 26.74 8.08 -15.48
C PRO A 175 25.75 7.00 -15.93
N ASN A 176 26.22 5.81 -16.27
CA ASN A 176 25.38 4.68 -16.71
C ASN A 176 24.94 3.77 -15.55
N ASP A 177 25.47 3.99 -14.35
CA ASP A 177 25.10 3.19 -13.18
C ASP A 177 23.70 3.54 -12.70
N VAL A 178 22.96 2.49 -12.31
CA VAL A 178 21.65 2.64 -11.66
C VAL A 178 21.86 2.93 -10.17
N ALA A 179 21.36 4.06 -9.70
CA ALA A 179 21.57 4.51 -8.33
C ALA A 179 21.03 3.53 -7.28
N GLY A 180 21.95 3.04 -6.45
CA GLY A 180 21.70 2.05 -5.41
C GLY A 180 21.42 0.64 -5.93
N GLY A 181 21.97 0.30 -7.10
CA GLY A 181 22.11 -1.06 -7.59
C GLY A 181 21.00 -1.52 -8.52
N ALA A 182 21.40 -2.31 -9.53
CA ALA A 182 20.45 -3.04 -10.37
C ALA A 182 19.80 -4.18 -9.57
N LEU A 183 18.52 -4.43 -9.83
CA LEU A 183 17.79 -5.54 -9.24
C LEU A 183 17.71 -6.70 -10.22
N GLU A 184 17.78 -7.91 -9.69
CA GLU A 184 17.46 -9.12 -10.44
C GLU A 184 16.02 -9.08 -10.95
N LYS A 185 15.74 -9.86 -12.01
CA LYS A 185 14.38 -9.99 -12.54
C LYS A 185 13.53 -10.86 -11.61
N TRP A 186 12.21 -10.75 -11.77
CA TRP A 186 11.28 -11.67 -11.11
C TRP A 186 11.22 -12.98 -11.92
N PRO A 187 11.20 -14.16 -11.28
CA PRO A 187 11.11 -14.41 -9.83
C PRO A 187 12.43 -14.47 -9.05
N GLU A 188 13.59 -14.40 -9.71
CA GLU A 188 14.91 -14.62 -9.10
C GLU A 188 15.20 -13.66 -7.94
N ARG A 189 14.80 -12.39 -8.07
CA ARG A 189 14.96 -11.36 -7.02
C ARG A 189 14.30 -11.70 -5.69
N ALA A 190 13.32 -12.60 -5.66
CA ALA A 190 12.72 -13.08 -4.40
C ALA A 190 13.75 -13.73 -3.47
N PHE A 191 14.81 -14.30 -4.03
CA PHE A 191 15.84 -15.07 -3.31
C PHE A 191 17.25 -14.49 -3.43
N ALA A 192 17.46 -13.49 -4.30
CA ALA A 192 18.71 -12.77 -4.42
C ALA A 192 18.98 -11.91 -3.17
N VAL A 193 20.26 -11.57 -2.94
CA VAL A 193 20.64 -10.61 -1.89
C VAL A 193 20.38 -9.20 -2.43
N PRO A 194 19.49 -8.42 -1.80
CA PRO A 194 19.15 -7.08 -2.27
C PRO A 194 20.30 -6.07 -2.13
N PRO A 195 20.38 -5.06 -3.02
CA PRO A 195 21.39 -4.00 -2.95
C PRO A 195 21.55 -3.37 -1.57
N ARG A 196 20.44 -3.07 -0.87
CA ARG A 196 20.47 -2.47 0.49
C ARG A 196 21.18 -3.32 1.54
N ILE A 197 21.18 -4.65 1.36
CA ILE A 197 21.89 -5.57 2.26
C ILE A 197 23.36 -5.63 1.83
N SER A 198 23.65 -5.75 0.54
CA SER A 198 25.05 -5.81 0.06
C SER A 198 25.82 -4.52 0.29
N SER A 199 25.17 -3.36 0.24
CA SER A 199 25.78 -2.05 0.52
C SER A 199 25.95 -1.77 2.02
N GLY A 200 25.37 -2.60 2.90
CA GLY A 200 25.35 -2.35 4.34
C GLY A 200 24.48 -1.17 4.76
N SER A 201 23.52 -0.73 3.91
CA SER A 201 22.65 0.41 4.20
C SER A 201 21.68 0.17 5.36
N ILE A 202 21.46 -1.09 5.75
CA ILE A 202 20.64 -1.44 6.93
C ILE A 202 21.55 -2.03 8.02
N PRO A 203 21.82 -1.28 9.10
CA PRO A 203 22.69 -1.74 10.17
C PRO A 203 22.22 -3.06 10.79
N GLY A 204 23.16 -4.00 10.97
CA GLY A 204 22.91 -5.29 11.62
C GLY A 204 22.21 -6.35 10.76
N ILE A 205 21.93 -6.08 9.48
CA ILE A 205 21.35 -7.07 8.55
C ILE A 205 22.41 -7.46 7.51
N LYS A 206 22.83 -8.73 7.55
CA LYS A 206 23.77 -9.31 6.59
C LYS A 206 23.10 -10.38 5.72
N ALA A 207 23.78 -10.76 4.64
CA ALA A 207 23.29 -11.76 3.70
C ALA A 207 23.03 -13.13 4.34
N GLU A 208 23.78 -13.49 5.39
CA GLU A 208 23.61 -14.75 6.13
C GLU A 208 22.24 -14.82 6.80
N LYS A 209 21.79 -13.72 7.40
CA LYS A 209 20.48 -13.62 8.06
C LYS A 209 19.34 -13.87 7.06
N LEU A 210 19.46 -13.33 5.85
CA LEU A 210 18.49 -13.58 4.78
C LEU A 210 18.43 -15.07 4.38
N ARG A 211 19.59 -15.74 4.33
CA ARG A 211 19.68 -17.18 4.03
C ARG A 211 19.06 -18.04 5.13
N GLU A 212 19.30 -17.69 6.39
CA GLU A 212 18.71 -18.37 7.55
C GLU A 212 17.18 -18.31 7.52
N PHE A 213 16.60 -17.11 7.33
CA PHE A 213 15.15 -16.97 7.19
C PHE A 213 14.60 -17.77 6.02
N ARG A 214 15.30 -17.80 4.88
CA ARG A 214 14.89 -18.61 3.72
C ARG A 214 14.77 -20.09 4.09
N LEU A 215 15.72 -20.63 4.86
CA LEU A 215 15.69 -22.03 5.29
C LEU A 215 14.54 -22.29 6.27
N LEU A 216 14.36 -21.41 7.25
CA LEU A 216 13.30 -21.51 8.25
C LEU A 216 11.91 -21.59 7.61
N TYR A 217 11.59 -20.69 6.66
CA TYR A 217 10.27 -20.63 6.05
C TYR A 217 10.02 -21.72 5.00
N ASN A 218 11.06 -22.26 4.34
CA ASN A 218 10.88 -23.27 3.28
C ASN A 218 10.46 -24.66 3.78
N ILE A 219 10.78 -25.02 5.02
CA ILE A 219 10.62 -26.41 5.49
C ILE A 219 9.17 -26.71 5.94
N ASN A 220 8.47 -25.74 6.55
CA ASN A 220 7.20 -26.01 7.24
C ASN A 220 5.99 -25.20 6.76
N TYR A 221 6.17 -23.99 6.23
CA TYR A 221 5.07 -23.06 5.93
C TYR A 221 4.19 -23.45 4.72
N PRO A 222 4.76 -23.96 3.61
CA PRO A 222 3.97 -24.24 2.42
C PRO A 222 2.80 -25.20 2.61
N LYS A 223 2.95 -26.22 3.47
CA LYS A 223 1.92 -27.25 3.65
C LYS A 223 0.70 -26.70 4.41
N THR A 224 0.93 -25.84 5.39
CA THR A 224 -0.09 -25.31 6.29
C THR A 224 -0.88 -24.17 5.67
N TYR A 225 -0.24 -23.31 4.87
CA TYR A 225 -0.82 -22.03 4.47
C TYR A 225 -1.22 -21.93 2.99
N LYS A 226 -0.85 -22.91 2.14
CA LYS A 226 -1.12 -22.91 0.69
C LYS A 226 -2.60 -22.75 0.28
N ASN A 227 -3.54 -23.08 1.17
CA ASN A 227 -4.97 -23.00 0.88
C ASN A 227 -5.56 -21.59 1.11
N HIS A 228 -4.75 -20.66 1.62
CA HIS A 228 -5.17 -19.26 1.81
C HIS A 228 -4.87 -18.43 0.57
N THR A 229 -5.71 -17.46 0.27
CA THR A 229 -5.63 -16.60 -0.91
C THR A 229 -5.02 -15.23 -0.60
N HIS A 230 -5.34 -14.65 0.56
CA HIS A 230 -4.92 -13.31 0.99
C HIS A 230 -4.37 -13.36 2.41
N THR A 231 -3.06 -13.25 2.51
CA THR A 231 -2.35 -13.25 3.77
C THR A 231 -1.83 -11.87 4.12
N LEU A 232 -1.97 -11.47 5.38
CA LEU A 232 -1.33 -10.29 5.96
C LEU A 232 -0.23 -10.75 6.91
N THR A 233 1.00 -10.31 6.71
CA THR A 233 2.06 -10.49 7.72
C THR A 233 2.20 -9.21 8.52
N MET A 234 1.94 -9.25 9.82
CA MET A 234 1.95 -8.04 10.64
C MET A 234 3.36 -7.51 10.92
N ASN A 235 4.35 -8.40 10.87
CA ASN A 235 5.76 -8.08 10.89
C ASN A 235 6.48 -8.99 9.90
N ALA A 236 6.72 -8.45 8.71
CA ALA A 236 7.34 -9.18 7.61
C ALA A 236 8.85 -9.31 7.76
N TYR A 237 9.48 -8.44 8.56
CA TYR A 237 10.92 -8.29 8.66
C TYR A 237 11.55 -8.19 7.26
N LEU A 238 12.26 -9.22 6.79
CA LEU A 238 12.86 -9.22 5.45
C LEU A 238 11.92 -9.72 4.33
N GLY A 239 10.69 -10.16 4.63
CA GLY A 239 9.76 -10.76 3.66
C GLY A 239 9.99 -12.27 3.45
N GLY A 240 10.53 -12.97 4.45
CA GLY A 240 10.84 -14.41 4.37
C GLY A 240 9.59 -15.28 4.16
N PHE A 241 8.51 -14.96 4.88
CA PHE A 241 7.23 -15.64 4.75
C PHE A 241 6.65 -15.54 3.33
N ALA A 242 6.61 -14.33 2.75
CA ALA A 242 6.15 -14.13 1.38
C ALA A 242 6.99 -14.90 0.36
N ALA A 243 8.31 -14.98 0.57
CA ALA A 243 9.19 -15.73 -0.31
C ALA A 243 8.93 -17.25 -0.27
N ALA A 244 8.63 -17.82 0.89
CA ALA A 244 8.29 -19.24 1.00
C ALA A 244 6.96 -19.58 0.33
N LEU A 245 6.01 -18.63 0.31
CA LEU A 245 4.71 -18.81 -0.35
C LEU A 245 4.69 -18.38 -1.82
N SER A 246 5.79 -17.83 -2.36
CA SER A 246 5.89 -17.30 -3.73
C SER A 246 5.55 -18.31 -4.84
N LYS A 247 5.66 -19.61 -4.57
CA LYS A 247 5.32 -20.70 -5.50
C LYS A 247 3.83 -21.07 -5.52
N TYR A 248 3.05 -20.53 -4.59
CA TYR A 248 1.64 -20.82 -4.42
C TYR A 248 0.82 -19.59 -4.84
N PRO A 249 -0.46 -19.76 -5.20
CA PRO A 249 -1.34 -18.65 -5.56
C PRO A 249 -1.79 -17.82 -4.34
N VAL A 250 -0.88 -17.57 -3.38
CA VAL A 250 -1.13 -16.79 -2.18
C VAL A 250 -0.62 -15.38 -2.39
N ARG A 251 -1.47 -14.39 -2.09
CA ARG A 251 -1.07 -12.97 -2.09
C ARG A 251 -0.72 -12.56 -0.68
N VAL A 252 0.49 -12.06 -0.48
CA VAL A 252 0.97 -11.65 0.84
C VAL A 252 1.15 -10.14 0.87
N MET A 253 0.37 -9.46 1.72
CA MET A 253 0.62 -8.08 2.11
C MET A 253 1.63 -8.07 3.25
N ASN A 254 2.80 -7.51 2.99
CA ASN A 254 3.88 -7.47 3.97
C ASN A 254 3.84 -6.18 4.78
N THR A 255 3.77 -6.25 6.11
CA THR A 255 3.79 -5.05 6.93
C THR A 255 5.05 -4.99 7.77
N VAL A 256 5.65 -3.80 7.85
CA VAL A 256 6.79 -3.51 8.74
C VAL A 256 6.30 -2.54 9.82
N PRO A 257 6.39 -2.90 11.11
CA PRO A 257 6.00 -2.00 12.19
C PRO A 257 6.75 -0.68 12.12
N ALA A 258 6.05 0.45 12.16
CA ALA A 258 6.63 1.78 12.05
C ALA A 258 7.59 2.11 13.20
N ASN A 259 7.36 1.52 14.37
CA ASN A 259 8.18 1.61 15.57
C ASN A 259 9.31 0.57 15.63
N SER A 260 9.60 -0.15 14.54
CA SER A 260 10.69 -1.11 14.50
C SER A 260 12.06 -0.43 14.46
N ASN A 261 13.04 -1.00 15.16
CA ASN A 261 14.42 -0.51 15.16
C ASN A 261 15.13 -0.66 13.80
N GLN A 262 14.56 -1.46 12.87
CA GLN A 262 15.17 -1.73 11.57
C GLN A 262 14.19 -1.46 10.43
N ASP A 263 14.52 -0.48 9.60
CA ASP A 263 13.78 -0.19 8.38
C ASP A 263 14.08 -1.26 7.31
N THR A 264 13.17 -2.23 7.20
CA THR A 264 13.32 -3.41 6.35
C THR A 264 12.39 -3.39 5.14
N LEU A 265 11.50 -2.41 5.04
CA LEU A 265 10.51 -2.37 3.97
C LEU A 265 11.16 -2.18 2.60
N GLY A 266 12.23 -1.36 2.52
CA GLY A 266 13.02 -1.21 1.30
C GLY A 266 13.53 -2.55 0.74
N VAL A 267 13.96 -3.46 1.61
CA VAL A 267 14.41 -4.80 1.23
C VAL A 267 13.27 -5.66 0.69
N ILE A 268 12.09 -5.62 1.31
CA ILE A 268 10.90 -6.34 0.84
C ILE A 268 10.58 -5.96 -0.61
N TYR A 269 10.65 -4.66 -0.90
CA TYR A 269 10.41 -4.09 -2.22
C TYR A 269 11.48 -4.48 -3.26
N GLU A 270 12.77 -4.48 -2.89
CA GLU A 270 13.87 -4.93 -3.75
C GLU A 270 13.77 -6.43 -4.09
N ARG A 271 13.25 -7.24 -3.16
CA ARG A 271 12.94 -8.66 -3.38
C ARG A 271 11.68 -8.88 -4.21
N GLY A 272 10.94 -7.82 -4.53
CA GLY A 272 9.77 -7.86 -5.39
C GLY A 272 8.44 -8.18 -4.71
N PHE A 273 8.39 -8.09 -3.38
CA PHE A 273 7.15 -8.24 -2.63
C PHE A 273 6.51 -6.88 -2.34
N ILE A 274 5.20 -6.87 -2.15
CA ILE A 274 4.44 -5.66 -1.82
C ILE A 274 4.32 -5.56 -0.30
N GLY A 275 4.44 -4.34 0.22
CA GLY A 275 4.23 -4.09 1.63
C GLY A 275 4.01 -2.63 2.02
N THR A 276 3.78 -2.39 3.30
CA THR A 276 3.55 -1.05 3.87
C THR A 276 4.17 -0.94 5.26
N TYR A 277 4.43 0.29 5.70
CA TYR A 277 4.59 0.56 7.11
C TYR A 277 3.22 0.54 7.81
N GLN A 278 3.20 0.20 9.10
CA GLN A 278 2.01 0.33 9.96
C GLN A 278 2.41 0.53 11.42
N ASP A 279 1.76 1.45 12.12
CA ASP A 279 1.65 1.39 13.58
C ASP A 279 0.43 0.54 13.97
N TRP A 280 0.64 -0.56 14.67
CA TRP A 280 -0.44 -1.46 15.10
C TRP A 280 -1.29 -0.89 16.25
N CYS A 281 -0.90 0.28 16.78
CA CYS A 281 -1.76 1.10 17.66
C CYS A 281 -2.83 1.87 16.85
N GLU A 282 -2.65 1.99 15.53
CA GLU A 282 -3.59 2.62 14.62
C GLU A 282 -4.38 1.61 13.79
N ALA A 283 -5.52 2.04 13.26
CA ALA A 283 -6.32 1.22 12.38
C ALA A 283 -5.59 0.98 11.05
N PHE A 284 -5.42 -0.28 10.66
CA PHE A 284 -4.83 -0.62 9.36
C PHE A 284 -5.74 -0.16 8.21
N PRO A 285 -5.23 0.57 7.20
CA PRO A 285 -6.03 1.21 6.15
C PRO A 285 -6.50 0.23 5.06
N THR A 286 -7.28 -0.77 5.46
CA THR A 286 -7.85 -1.81 4.60
C THR A 286 -9.35 -1.97 4.84
N TYR A 287 -10.02 -2.69 3.93
CA TYR A 287 -11.43 -3.00 4.09
C TYR A 287 -11.62 -4.14 5.12
N PRO A 288 -12.67 -4.10 5.96
CA PRO A 288 -12.97 -5.22 6.85
C PRO A 288 -13.08 -6.54 6.09
N ARG A 289 -12.62 -7.65 6.68
CA ARG A 289 -12.69 -8.99 6.08
C ARG A 289 -11.91 -9.12 4.75
N THR A 290 -10.78 -8.44 4.62
CA THR A 290 -9.93 -8.55 3.42
C THR A 290 -9.08 -9.83 3.43
N TYR A 291 -8.58 -10.24 4.59
CA TYR A 291 -7.60 -11.32 4.72
C TYR A 291 -8.20 -12.57 5.38
N ASP A 292 -7.79 -13.73 4.88
CA ASP A 292 -8.13 -15.06 5.38
C ASP A 292 -7.03 -15.67 6.25
N LEU A 293 -5.79 -15.18 6.12
CA LEU A 293 -4.69 -15.53 7.02
C LEU A 293 -4.00 -14.27 7.56
N ILE A 294 -3.77 -14.23 8.87
CA ILE A 294 -2.92 -13.22 9.50
C ILE A 294 -1.74 -13.94 10.15
N HIS A 295 -0.52 -13.57 9.78
CA HIS A 295 0.70 -14.05 10.41
C HIS A 295 1.28 -12.94 11.31
N ALA A 296 1.18 -13.13 12.61
CA ALA A 296 1.55 -12.17 13.64
C ALA A 296 2.74 -12.69 14.47
N GLY A 297 3.97 -12.36 14.05
CA GLY A 297 5.18 -12.69 14.79
C GLY A 297 5.69 -11.49 15.60
N GLY A 298 5.74 -11.61 16.92
CA GLY A 298 6.30 -10.58 17.82
C GLY A 298 5.59 -9.21 17.75
N VAL A 299 4.27 -9.20 17.56
CA VAL A 299 3.44 -7.98 17.48
C VAL A 299 2.22 -8.17 18.38
N PHE A 300 2.19 -7.53 19.55
CA PHE A 300 0.97 -7.35 20.34
C PHE A 300 0.81 -5.88 20.71
N SER A 301 -0.35 -5.24 20.46
CA SER A 301 -1.64 -5.44 21.15
C SER A 301 -2.96 -5.39 20.29
N ILE A 302 -3.93 -6.22 20.69
CA ILE A 302 -5.41 -6.09 20.75
C ILE A 302 -6.29 -5.80 19.49
N TYR A 303 -5.82 -5.25 18.36
CA TYR A 303 -6.75 -4.82 17.29
C TYR A 303 -6.74 -5.67 15.99
N GLN A 304 -7.25 -6.92 16.04
CA GLN A 304 -7.23 -7.83 14.87
C GLN A 304 -8.60 -8.32 14.36
N ASP A 305 -9.68 -8.17 15.13
CA ASP A 305 -10.97 -8.81 14.81
C ASP A 305 -11.64 -8.23 13.53
N ARG A 306 -11.40 -6.96 13.20
CA ARG A 306 -12.10 -6.27 12.10
C ARG A 306 -11.59 -6.65 10.70
N ILE A 307 -10.31 -7.03 10.59
CA ILE A 307 -9.63 -7.20 9.30
C ILE A 307 -9.77 -8.64 8.78
N LEU A 308 -9.89 -9.60 9.69
CA LEU A 308 -9.98 -11.03 9.40
C LEU A 308 -11.38 -11.42 8.91
N ARG A 309 -11.45 -12.23 7.85
CA ARG A 309 -12.70 -12.87 7.38
C ARG A 309 -13.25 -13.82 8.45
N PRO A 310 -14.57 -14.06 8.49
CA PRO A 310 -15.08 -15.20 9.25
C PRO A 310 -14.43 -16.48 8.74
N GLU A 311 -14.16 -17.42 9.64
CA GLU A 311 -13.38 -18.65 9.38
C GLU A 311 -11.91 -18.41 9.01
N GLY A 312 -11.46 -17.14 9.04
CA GLY A 312 -10.07 -16.79 8.86
C GLY A 312 -9.19 -17.31 10.01
N THR A 313 -7.92 -17.51 9.69
CA THR A 313 -6.92 -18.05 10.60
C THR A 313 -5.92 -16.98 11.00
N VAL A 314 -5.52 -16.95 12.26
CA VAL A 314 -4.41 -16.15 12.76
C VAL A 314 -3.35 -17.09 13.35
N VAL A 315 -2.10 -16.84 12.99
CA VAL A 315 -0.94 -17.53 13.50
C VAL A 315 -0.14 -16.54 14.32
N PHE A 316 -0.12 -16.74 15.62
CA PHE A 316 0.72 -15.96 16.53
C PHE A 316 1.98 -16.73 16.84
N LYS A 317 3.12 -16.04 16.85
CA LYS A 317 4.40 -16.61 17.23
C LYS A 317 5.06 -15.71 18.27
N ASP A 318 5.19 -16.25 19.47
CA ASP A 318 5.72 -15.53 20.63
C ASP A 318 6.08 -16.52 21.77
N THR A 319 6.58 -15.99 22.87
CA THR A 319 6.79 -16.71 24.13
C THR A 319 5.48 -17.26 24.70
N VAL A 320 5.57 -18.37 25.43
CA VAL A 320 4.40 -19.04 26.04
C VAL A 320 3.58 -18.10 26.91
N GLU A 321 4.22 -17.23 27.69
CA GLU A 321 3.53 -16.30 28.59
C GLU A 321 2.58 -15.37 27.82
N ILE A 322 3.04 -14.86 26.67
CA ILE A 322 2.24 -14.01 25.80
C ILE A 322 1.13 -14.82 25.14
N LEU A 323 1.43 -16.01 24.61
CA LEU A 323 0.44 -16.90 23.97
C LEU A 323 -0.72 -17.28 24.89
N VAL A 324 -0.47 -17.50 26.18
CA VAL A 324 -1.53 -17.80 27.16
C VAL A 324 -2.48 -16.60 27.34
N LYS A 325 -1.95 -15.38 27.40
CA LYS A 325 -2.77 -14.15 27.49
C LYS A 325 -3.64 -13.98 26.24
N ILE A 326 -3.06 -14.22 25.07
CA ILE A 326 -3.76 -14.13 23.78
C ILE A 326 -4.85 -15.18 23.69
N LYS A 327 -4.53 -16.41 24.08
CA LYS A 327 -5.49 -17.50 24.13
C LYS A 327 -6.72 -17.12 24.95
N ALA A 328 -6.53 -16.55 26.14
CA ALA A 328 -7.64 -16.09 26.98
C ALA A 328 -8.54 -15.05 26.27
N ILE A 329 -7.94 -14.09 25.55
CA ILE A 329 -8.69 -13.11 24.76
C ILE A 329 -9.44 -13.79 23.61
N THR A 330 -8.77 -14.65 22.83
CA THR A 330 -9.39 -15.35 21.70
C THR A 330 -10.52 -16.28 22.14
N ASP A 331 -10.37 -16.94 23.28
CA ASP A 331 -11.40 -17.80 23.87
C ASP A 331 -12.61 -16.96 24.32
N GLY A 332 -12.37 -15.77 24.90
CA GLY A 332 -13.41 -14.79 25.21
C GLY A 332 -14.15 -14.26 23.97
N MET A 333 -13.45 -14.13 22.83
CA MET A 333 -14.04 -13.82 21.51
C MET A 333 -14.69 -15.04 20.84
N ARG A 334 -14.72 -16.21 21.51
CA ARG A 334 -15.25 -17.49 21.03
C ARG A 334 -14.52 -18.08 19.82
N TRP A 335 -13.27 -17.70 19.58
CA TRP A 335 -12.44 -18.29 18.54
C TRP A 335 -11.94 -19.67 18.95
N LYS A 336 -11.66 -20.54 17.99
CA LYS A 336 -11.02 -21.85 18.26
C LYS A 336 -9.51 -21.66 18.27
N SER A 337 -8.85 -21.86 19.40
CA SER A 337 -7.41 -21.58 19.53
C SER A 337 -6.64 -22.78 20.11
N GLN A 338 -5.45 -23.05 19.56
CA GLN A 338 -4.55 -24.14 19.97
C GLN A 338 -3.09 -23.68 19.98
N ILE A 339 -2.37 -23.95 21.07
CA ILE A 339 -0.91 -23.75 21.17
C ILE A 339 -0.20 -25.01 20.65
N MET A 340 0.84 -24.80 19.86
CA MET A 340 1.67 -25.81 19.22
C MET A 340 3.16 -25.50 19.43
N ASP A 341 4.00 -26.50 19.26
CA ASP A 341 5.45 -26.33 19.29
C ASP A 341 5.95 -25.48 18.12
N HIS A 342 7.09 -24.83 18.34
CA HIS A 342 7.81 -24.08 17.32
C HIS A 342 8.34 -24.99 16.21
N GLU A 343 8.53 -24.42 15.02
CA GLU A 343 8.99 -25.15 13.83
C GLU A 343 10.36 -25.82 14.00
N SER A 344 11.20 -25.28 14.89
CA SER A 344 12.53 -25.80 15.23
C SER A 344 12.51 -26.84 16.35
N GLY A 345 11.34 -27.18 16.90
CA GLY A 345 11.16 -28.21 17.92
C GLY A 345 10.58 -27.71 19.24
N SER A 346 10.25 -28.68 20.11
CA SER A 346 9.59 -28.46 21.41
C SER A 346 10.44 -27.74 22.46
N PHE A 347 11.76 -27.69 22.28
CA PHE A 347 12.67 -27.01 23.22
C PHE A 347 12.88 -25.52 22.91
N ASN A 348 12.27 -25.00 21.84
CA ASN A 348 12.33 -23.56 21.57
C ASN A 348 11.47 -22.80 22.61
N PRO A 349 11.98 -21.68 23.18
CA PRO A 349 11.23 -20.83 24.11
C PRO A 349 10.01 -20.16 23.46
N GLU A 350 10.07 -19.88 22.16
CA GLU A 350 8.91 -19.44 21.38
C GLU A 350 8.00 -20.61 21.04
N LYS A 351 6.71 -20.34 20.89
CA LYS A 351 5.68 -21.29 20.48
C LYS A 351 4.78 -20.65 19.44
N ILE A 352 3.85 -21.44 18.91
CA ILE A 352 2.89 -20.99 17.91
C ILE A 352 1.48 -21.14 18.49
N LEU A 353 0.66 -20.10 18.43
CA LEU A 353 -0.77 -20.18 18.70
C LEU A 353 -1.53 -20.05 17.38
N LEU A 354 -2.23 -21.11 16.99
CA LEU A 354 -3.15 -21.11 15.87
C LEU A 354 -4.55 -20.76 16.39
N ALA A 355 -5.14 -19.69 15.89
CA ALA A 355 -6.49 -19.27 16.24
C ALA A 355 -7.36 -19.13 15.00
N VAL A 356 -8.55 -19.72 15.01
CA VAL A 356 -9.51 -19.68 13.90
C VAL A 356 -10.77 -18.95 14.36
N LYS A 357 -11.10 -17.88 13.64
CA LYS A 357 -12.30 -17.09 13.88
C LYS A 357 -13.53 -17.90 13.50
N THR A 358 -14.36 -18.21 14.47
CA THR A 358 -15.63 -18.92 14.27
C THR A 358 -16.67 -18.03 13.60
N TYR A 359 -17.43 -18.58 12.65
CA TYR A 359 -18.63 -17.92 12.14
C TYR A 359 -19.76 -18.01 13.17
N TRP A 360 -20.23 -16.87 13.66
CA TRP A 360 -21.38 -16.78 14.56
C TRP A 360 -22.48 -15.94 13.91
N THR A 361 -23.61 -16.55 13.63
CA THR A 361 -24.88 -15.85 13.41
C THR A 361 -25.69 -15.94 14.70
N GLY A 362 -26.24 -14.82 15.17
CA GLY A 362 -27.14 -14.85 16.31
C GLY A 362 -28.29 -15.81 16.03
N GLU A 363 -28.50 -16.80 16.89
CA GLU A 363 -29.70 -17.62 16.82
C GLU A 363 -30.90 -16.73 17.11
N ILE A 364 -31.76 -16.51 16.11
CA ILE A 364 -33.08 -15.96 16.37
C ILE A 364 -33.81 -17.01 17.19
N LYS A 365 -33.85 -16.83 18.51
CA LYS A 365 -34.76 -17.61 19.36
C LYS A 365 -36.16 -17.41 18.78
N LYS A 366 -36.77 -18.47 18.26
CA LYS A 366 -38.21 -18.51 17.95
C LYS A 366 -39.00 -18.42 19.26
N GLY A 367 -38.96 -17.27 19.91
CA GLY A 367 -40.00 -16.86 20.85
C GLY A 367 -41.19 -16.40 20.03
N LYS A 368 -42.41 -16.79 20.44
CA LYS A 368 -43.65 -16.23 19.90
C LYS A 368 -43.51 -14.70 19.84
N LEU A 369 -43.52 -14.13 18.65
CA LEU A 369 -43.84 -12.73 18.44
C LEU A 369 -45.30 -12.56 18.84
N ASP A 370 -45.54 -11.99 20.02
CA ASP A 370 -46.83 -11.40 20.34
C ASP A 370 -46.98 -10.15 19.48
N TYR A 371 -47.79 -10.24 18.43
CA TYR A 371 -48.04 -9.16 17.47
C TYR A 371 -48.90 -8.01 18.02
N ASN A 372 -49.06 -7.89 19.34
CA ASN A 372 -49.96 -6.91 19.96
C ASN A 372 -49.27 -5.84 20.83
N LEU A 373 -47.94 -5.70 20.73
CA LEU A 373 -47.22 -4.57 21.33
C LEU A 373 -46.23 -3.95 20.32
N LEU A 374 -46.77 -3.40 19.23
CA LEU A 374 -46.06 -2.44 18.39
C LEU A 374 -46.82 -1.12 18.43
N PRO A 375 -46.27 -0.03 19.00
CA PRO A 375 -46.74 1.30 18.67
C PRO A 375 -46.48 1.52 17.18
N SER A 376 -47.54 1.77 16.42
CA SER A 376 -47.47 2.20 15.04
C SER A 376 -46.72 3.54 14.96
N GLY A 377 -45.47 3.53 14.51
CA GLY A 377 -44.75 4.76 14.16
C GLY A 377 -43.23 4.65 14.14
N LYS A 378 -42.65 4.96 12.97
CA LYS A 378 -41.23 5.18 12.66
C LYS A 378 -40.32 3.94 12.60
N LEU A 379 -40.32 3.30 11.43
CA LEU A 379 -39.20 2.54 10.90
C LEU A 379 -38.60 3.37 9.75
N ASP A 380 -37.80 4.36 10.12
CA ASP A 380 -36.75 4.97 9.31
C ASP A 380 -35.77 5.59 10.32
N SER A 381 -34.47 5.48 10.03
CA SER A 381 -33.32 5.92 10.85
C SER A 381 -32.98 5.11 12.11
N PHE A 382 -32.39 3.92 11.95
CA PHE A 382 -31.50 3.32 12.96
C PHE A 382 -30.52 2.34 12.32
N PHE A 383 -29.72 2.80 11.35
CA PHE A 383 -28.50 2.10 10.92
C PHE A 383 -27.55 3.02 10.16
N PHE A 384 -27.37 4.25 10.62
CA PHE A 384 -26.27 5.14 10.22
C PHE A 384 -26.23 6.22 11.30
N ASP A 385 -25.36 6.06 12.30
CA ASP A 385 -24.46 7.13 12.73
C ASP A 385 -23.52 6.65 13.84
N GLN A 386 -22.22 6.85 13.63
CA GLN A 386 -21.22 7.32 14.61
C GLN A 386 -19.83 7.23 13.97
N SER A 387 -19.52 8.23 13.14
CA SER A 387 -18.26 8.98 13.20
C SER A 387 -18.33 10.18 12.25
N GLU A 388 -19.20 11.13 12.56
CA GLU A 388 -19.15 12.48 11.98
C GLU A 388 -19.37 13.46 13.13
N GLU A 389 -18.28 13.97 13.71
CA GLU A 389 -18.30 15.25 14.40
C GLU A 389 -17.08 16.05 13.93
N ASP A 390 -17.41 17.25 13.46
CA ASP A 390 -16.59 18.43 13.23
C ASP A 390 -15.69 18.51 11.98
N LEU A 391 -16.29 19.01 10.89
CA LEU A 391 -15.88 20.29 10.31
C LEU A 391 -17.01 20.92 9.48
N ASN A 392 -17.54 22.03 10.01
CA ASN A 392 -18.52 22.94 9.42
C ASN A 392 -18.25 23.26 7.94
N LEU A 393 -19.25 23.05 7.08
CA LEU A 393 -19.48 23.86 5.87
C LEU A 393 -20.98 23.93 5.56
N ARG A 394 -21.64 24.94 6.14
CA ARG A 394 -22.92 25.44 5.65
C ARG A 394 -22.68 26.10 4.29
N SER A 395 -23.23 25.55 3.20
CA SER A 395 -24.07 26.31 2.25
C SER A 395 -24.45 25.49 1.01
N LEU A 396 -25.73 25.63 0.66
CA LEU A 396 -26.34 25.53 -0.67
C LEU A 396 -26.60 24.16 -1.29
N SER A 397 -27.86 23.79 -1.07
CA SER A 397 -28.76 23.00 -1.89
C SER A 397 -28.91 23.48 -3.35
N VAL A 398 -29.56 22.61 -4.14
CA VAL A 398 -30.36 22.88 -5.36
C VAL A 398 -29.69 22.55 -6.71
N LEU A 399 -29.83 21.30 -7.20
CA LEU A 399 -30.74 20.96 -8.32
C LEU A 399 -30.68 19.48 -8.73
N ARG A 400 -31.88 18.90 -8.79
CA ARG A 400 -32.21 17.61 -9.42
C ARG A 400 -32.06 17.70 -10.93
N GLY A 401 -31.50 16.67 -11.56
CA GLY A 401 -31.60 16.41 -12.99
C GLY A 401 -31.51 14.92 -13.29
N LYS A 402 -32.63 14.31 -13.69
CA LYS A 402 -32.69 12.95 -14.23
C LYS A 402 -31.89 12.89 -15.53
N VAL A 403 -30.96 11.94 -15.66
CA VAL A 403 -30.53 11.44 -16.96
C VAL A 403 -30.47 9.91 -16.89
N SER A 404 -31.26 9.26 -17.74
CA SER A 404 -31.29 7.82 -17.95
C SER A 404 -29.99 7.36 -18.61
N LEU A 405 -29.27 6.43 -17.98
CA LEU A 405 -28.14 5.75 -18.62
C LEU A 405 -28.62 4.46 -19.27
N ASN A 406 -28.60 4.45 -20.60
CA ASN A 406 -28.70 3.24 -21.41
C ASN A 406 -27.53 2.30 -21.04
N ARG A 407 -27.87 1.09 -20.62
CA ARG A 407 -26.97 -0.06 -20.67
C ARG A 407 -26.75 -0.37 -22.13
N ASP A 408 -25.55 -0.12 -22.62
CA ASP A 408 -24.82 -0.98 -23.57
C ASP A 408 -23.45 -0.34 -23.82
N GLN A 409 -22.43 -1.19 -23.96
CA GLN A 409 -20.99 -0.87 -24.11
C GLN A 409 -20.18 -0.82 -22.82
N VAL A 410 -20.02 -1.99 -22.19
CA VAL A 410 -18.83 -2.32 -21.41
C VAL A 410 -18.14 -3.48 -22.12
N SER A 411 -17.06 -3.17 -22.84
CA SER A 411 -16.03 -4.12 -23.25
C SER A 411 -14.70 -3.37 -23.23
N PHE A 412 -13.86 -3.65 -22.23
CA PHE A 412 -12.43 -3.94 -22.30
C PHE A 412 -11.91 -4.25 -20.89
#